data_AF-A0A0P5B4R6-F1
#
_entry.id   AF-A0A0P5B4R6-F1
#
_cell.length_a   1.000
_cell.length_b   1.000
_cell.length_c   1.000
_cell.angle_alpha   90.00
_cell.angle_beta   90.00
_cell.angle_gamma   90.00
#
_symmetry.space_group_name_H-M   'P 1'
#
loop_
_entity.id
_entity.type
_entity.pdbx_description
1 polymer ?
#
loop_
_entity_poly.entity_id
_entity_poly.type
_entity_poly.pdbx_seq_one_letter_code
_entity_poly.pdbx_strand_id
1 'polypeptide(L)'
;MFSVILTVGFIALVIRWILKPEPSPIFGIYSQPGKFYYLKFAAFYLLFTLRKWQSKRARVDENLKAGYGMKSRVNIRDMESVQVLSDHPKAIDAVYFQGGNKDGVYFVAATARRPHHVINGFVFLKVPGEGLFTSPKLPDSTLFGTEDEFGAEGLKFEPLDPMRKWKISYKGQLRRNETDELVDVELEAIWSTNLKQFDFDTDMSSTAISRAFAREPWSREYFQMLQEAHQTHYEQMGRTNGTVKIDGKSYPFNIDSMRDHSYGHKREWKLLHRYGFHTMTLEDGTRINVGIVSQPCTSSVLELGYVYLADGRLFPVDECGFNIWDIGENGSPPKDYHFTFKAGDFSTTTKKCM
;
A
#
# COMPACT_ATOMS: atom_id res chain seq x y z
N MET A 1 30.36 42.76 -28.95
CA MET A 1 30.00 43.34 -27.63
C MET A 1 28.66 42.79 -27.12
N PHE A 2 27.58 42.88 -27.89
CA PHE A 2 26.25 42.36 -27.51
C PHE A 2 26.22 40.85 -27.17
N SER A 3 26.86 40.01 -28.00
CA SER A 3 26.95 38.55 -27.75
C SER A 3 27.70 38.21 -26.45
N VAL A 4 28.74 38.98 -26.10
CA VAL A 4 29.51 38.79 -24.85
C VAL A 4 28.66 39.14 -23.63
N ILE A 5 27.91 40.24 -23.69
CA ILE A 5 27.00 40.66 -22.61
C ILE A 5 25.89 39.62 -22.40
N LEU A 6 25.30 39.09 -23.47
CA LEU A 6 24.30 38.01 -23.38
C LEU A 6 24.89 36.74 -22.77
N THR A 7 26.13 36.39 -23.14
CA THR A 7 26.80 35.19 -22.62
C THR A 7 27.11 35.34 -21.13
N VAL A 8 27.66 36.48 -20.71
CA VAL A 8 27.96 36.78 -19.31
C VAL A 8 26.67 36.83 -18.49
N GLY A 9 25.61 37.45 -19.02
CA GLY A 9 24.30 37.48 -18.37
C GLY A 9 23.71 36.08 -18.20
N PHE A 10 23.79 35.23 -19.21
CA PHE A 10 23.35 33.83 -19.13
C PHE A 10 24.15 33.02 -18.10
N ILE A 11 25.48 33.13 -18.11
CA ILE A 11 26.34 32.46 -17.12
C ILE A 11 25.99 32.94 -15.70
N ALA A 12 25.80 34.24 -15.49
CA ALA A 12 25.40 34.79 -14.20
C ALA A 12 24.04 34.26 -13.72
N LEU A 13 23.06 34.11 -14.63
CA LEU A 13 21.77 33.50 -14.32
C LEU A 13 21.90 32.02 -13.96
N VAL A 14 22.73 31.26 -14.69
CA VAL A 14 23.00 29.85 -14.39
C VAL A 14 23.68 29.70 -13.04
N ILE A 15 24.73 30.49 -12.76
CA ILE A 15 25.41 30.49 -11.46
C ILE A 15 24.43 30.84 -10.35
N ARG A 16 23.64 31.92 -10.50
CA ARG A 16 22.62 32.31 -9.52
C ARG A 16 21.60 31.19 -9.27
N TRP A 17 21.20 30.47 -10.30
CA TRP A 17 20.28 29.34 -10.16
C TRP A 17 20.93 28.15 -9.45
N ILE A 18 22.18 27.79 -9.79
CA ILE A 18 22.95 26.73 -9.12
C ILE A 18 23.19 27.08 -7.65
N LEU A 19 23.45 28.34 -7.32
CA LEU A 19 23.67 28.80 -5.95
C LEU A 19 22.37 28.99 -5.16
N LYS A 20 21.19 28.80 -5.76
CA LYS A 20 19.92 28.87 -5.03
C LYS A 20 19.90 27.78 -3.95
N PRO A 21 19.64 28.13 -2.68
CA PRO A 21 19.55 27.15 -1.60
C PRO A 21 18.34 26.23 -1.84
N GLU A 22 18.49 24.97 -1.42
CA GLU A 22 17.36 24.04 -1.42
C GLU A 22 16.37 24.43 -0.30
N PRO A 23 15.06 24.26 -0.53
CA PRO A 23 14.07 24.48 0.52
C PRO A 23 14.26 23.47 1.65
N SER A 24 14.14 23.93 2.89
CA SER A 24 14.15 23.05 4.06
C SER A 24 12.94 22.10 4.03
N PRO A 25 13.08 20.82 4.38
CA PRO A 25 11.94 19.91 4.48
C PRO A 25 10.92 20.40 5.51
N ILE A 26 9.63 20.21 5.25
CA ILE A 26 8.57 20.50 6.23
C ILE A 26 8.76 19.52 7.40
N PHE A 27 8.75 20.03 8.63
CA PHE A 27 9.07 19.27 9.85
C PHE A 27 10.44 18.56 9.83
N GLY A 28 11.35 18.94 8.93
CA GLY A 28 12.64 18.24 8.76
C GLY A 28 12.51 16.86 8.09
N ILE A 29 11.33 16.52 7.57
CA ILE A 29 11.01 15.17 7.05
C ILE A 29 10.50 15.22 5.61
N TYR A 30 9.59 16.14 5.31
CA TYR A 30 8.87 16.17 4.03
C TYR A 30 9.59 17.06 3.02
N SER A 31 10.26 16.43 2.05
CA SER A 31 11.03 17.09 1.00
C SER A 31 10.15 17.98 0.11
N GLN A 32 10.64 19.19 -0.16
CA GLN A 32 9.97 20.17 -1.01
C GLN A 32 10.59 20.21 -2.41
N PRO A 33 9.88 20.73 -3.44
CA PRO A 33 10.42 20.85 -4.80
C PRO A 33 11.67 21.76 -4.81
N GLY A 34 12.83 21.13 -5.01
CA GLY A 34 14.11 21.83 -5.13
C GLY A 34 14.33 22.51 -6.49
N LYS A 35 15.47 23.17 -6.66
CA LYS A 35 15.78 23.93 -7.90
C LYS A 35 15.81 23.06 -9.17
N PHE A 36 16.20 21.79 -9.03
CA PHE A 36 16.24 20.81 -10.13
C PHE A 36 14.95 19.97 -10.26
N TYR A 37 13.89 20.29 -9.51
CA TYR A 37 12.68 19.45 -9.43
C TYR A 37 12.12 19.09 -10.80
N TYR A 38 11.88 20.05 -11.69
CA TYR A 38 11.27 19.77 -13.00
C TYR A 38 12.18 18.94 -13.92
N LEU A 39 13.50 19.11 -13.82
CA LEU A 39 14.46 18.28 -14.55
C LEU A 39 14.43 16.83 -14.04
N LYS A 40 14.45 16.64 -12.71
CA LYS A 40 14.33 15.33 -12.06
C LYS A 40 12.99 14.67 -12.40
N PHE A 41 11.91 15.43 -12.38
CA PHE A 41 10.57 14.98 -12.74
C PHE A 41 10.54 14.47 -14.18
N ALA A 42 11.01 15.26 -15.14
CA ALA A 42 11.03 14.85 -16.55
C ALA A 42 11.89 13.59 -16.77
N ALA A 43 13.08 13.55 -16.16
CA ALA A 43 13.98 12.40 -16.26
C ALA A 43 13.34 11.12 -15.68
N PHE A 44 12.74 11.19 -14.49
CA PHE A 44 12.10 10.02 -13.86
C PHE A 44 10.83 9.61 -14.60
N TYR A 45 10.02 10.58 -15.06
CA TYR A 45 8.80 10.32 -15.82
C TYR A 45 9.10 9.56 -17.12
N LEU A 46 10.13 9.98 -17.86
CA LEU A 46 10.56 9.31 -19.08
C LEU A 46 11.08 7.90 -18.77
N LEU A 47 11.93 7.75 -17.74
CA LEU A 47 12.46 6.46 -17.33
C LEU A 47 11.35 5.47 -16.95
N PHE A 48 10.45 5.89 -16.06
CA PHE A 48 9.36 5.06 -15.56
C PHE A 48 8.36 4.71 -16.67
N THR A 49 8.02 5.66 -17.54
CA THR A 49 7.12 5.43 -18.68
C THR A 49 7.75 4.48 -19.70
N LEU A 50 9.05 4.61 -19.98
CA LEU A 50 9.79 3.69 -20.83
C LEU A 50 9.81 2.28 -20.24
N ARG A 51 10.07 2.15 -18.94
CA ARG A 51 10.02 0.85 -18.23
C ARG A 51 8.63 0.22 -18.29
N LYS A 52 7.56 0.99 -18.02
CA LYS A 52 6.17 0.50 -18.18
C LYS A 52 5.88 0.01 -19.59
N TRP A 53 6.35 0.73 -20.59
CA TRP A 53 6.20 0.35 -21.99
C TRP A 53 6.98 -0.93 -22.32
N GLN A 54 8.22 -1.06 -21.82
CA GLN A 54 9.02 -2.28 -21.94
C GLN A 54 8.34 -3.46 -21.27
N SER A 55 7.83 -3.30 -20.04
CA SER A 55 7.13 -4.36 -19.30
C SER A 55 5.89 -4.88 -20.03
N LYS A 56 5.14 -4.01 -20.73
CA LYS A 56 3.97 -4.41 -21.52
C LYS A 56 4.35 -5.21 -22.78
N ARG A 57 5.54 -4.97 -23.34
CA ARG A 57 6.01 -5.59 -24.59
C ARG A 57 6.89 -6.81 -24.36
N ALA A 58 7.60 -6.84 -23.24
CA ALA A 58 8.45 -7.93 -22.88
C ALA A 58 7.60 -9.17 -22.58
N ARG A 59 7.92 -10.30 -23.23
CA ARG A 59 7.86 -11.60 -22.55
C ARG A 59 8.98 -11.50 -21.52
N VAL A 60 8.65 -11.06 -20.30
CA VAL A 60 9.60 -10.57 -19.28
C VAL A 60 10.95 -11.27 -19.41
N ASP A 61 11.95 -10.51 -19.86
CA ASP A 61 13.32 -10.98 -19.80
C ASP A 61 13.65 -11.15 -18.32
N GLU A 62 13.90 -12.38 -17.89
CA GLU A 62 14.21 -12.72 -16.49
C GLU A 62 15.40 -11.91 -15.94
N ASN A 63 16.21 -11.31 -16.84
CA ASN A 63 17.32 -10.45 -16.48
C ASN A 63 16.92 -9.03 -16.03
N LEU A 64 15.68 -8.59 -16.27
CA LEU A 64 15.23 -7.25 -15.86
C LEU A 64 14.68 -7.25 -14.44
N LYS A 65 15.32 -6.47 -13.54
CA LYS A 65 14.84 -6.29 -12.17
C LYS A 65 13.43 -5.67 -12.16
N ALA A 66 12.55 -6.31 -11.38
CA ALA A 66 11.21 -5.86 -11.05
C ALA A 66 11.20 -4.47 -10.41
N GLY A 67 10.02 -3.84 -10.36
CA GLY A 67 9.84 -2.54 -9.76
C GLY A 67 9.94 -1.36 -10.71
N TYR A 68 9.32 -0.26 -10.29
CA TYR A 68 9.39 1.04 -10.96
C TYR A 68 9.13 0.95 -12.47
N GLY A 69 8.00 0.35 -12.84
CA GLY A 69 7.54 0.18 -14.20
C GLY A 69 7.72 -1.23 -14.77
N MET A 70 8.26 -2.18 -13.99
CA MET A 70 8.48 -3.56 -14.43
C MET A 70 7.79 -4.55 -13.49
N LYS A 71 6.99 -5.47 -14.04
CA LYS A 71 6.37 -6.56 -13.27
C LYS A 71 7.40 -7.46 -12.62
N SER A 72 7.05 -8.00 -11.46
CA SER A 72 7.84 -9.02 -10.79
C SER A 72 7.73 -10.40 -11.43
N ARG A 73 6.53 -10.77 -11.89
CA ARG A 73 6.23 -12.08 -12.49
C ARG A 73 5.25 -11.93 -13.65
N VAL A 74 5.33 -12.84 -14.63
CA VAL A 74 4.38 -12.90 -15.76
C VAL A 74 3.16 -13.72 -15.39
N ASN A 75 3.39 -14.85 -14.73
CA ASN A 75 2.35 -15.80 -14.38
C ASN A 75 1.67 -15.38 -13.08
N ILE A 76 0.36 -15.17 -13.16
CA ILE A 76 -0.49 -14.81 -12.02
C ILE A 76 -0.43 -15.88 -10.93
N ARG A 77 -0.33 -17.16 -11.29
CA ARG A 77 -0.27 -18.25 -10.31
C ARG A 77 0.94 -18.13 -9.41
N ASP A 78 2.08 -17.75 -9.98
CA ASP A 78 3.33 -17.57 -9.24
C ASP A 78 3.29 -16.32 -8.35
N MET A 79 2.45 -15.34 -8.67
CA MET A 79 2.22 -14.19 -7.79
C MET A 79 1.34 -14.56 -6.60
N GLU A 80 0.44 -15.52 -6.75
CA GLU A 80 -0.58 -15.92 -5.76
C GLU A 80 -0.16 -17.11 -4.89
N SER A 81 0.96 -17.75 -5.21
CA SER A 81 1.56 -18.79 -4.38
C SER A 81 2.37 -18.19 -3.24
N VAL A 82 2.67 -19.04 -2.26
CA VAL A 82 3.68 -18.74 -1.25
C VAL A 82 5.01 -18.43 -1.93
N GLN A 83 5.66 -17.35 -1.50
CA GLN A 83 6.91 -16.89 -2.09
C GLN A 83 8.11 -17.52 -1.37
N VAL A 84 9.14 -17.84 -2.14
CA VAL A 84 10.44 -18.24 -1.58
C VAL A 84 11.05 -17.01 -0.92
N LEU A 85 11.28 -17.11 0.40
CA LEU A 85 11.93 -16.04 1.16
C LEU A 85 13.41 -15.99 0.78
N SER A 86 13.97 -14.78 0.68
CA SER A 86 15.41 -14.63 0.52
C SER A 86 16.16 -14.91 1.83
N ASP A 87 17.47 -15.12 1.75
CA ASP A 87 18.34 -15.39 2.91
C ASP A 87 18.47 -14.23 3.91
N HIS A 88 17.86 -13.07 3.61
CA HIS A 88 17.88 -11.93 4.51
C HIS A 88 17.00 -12.19 5.74
N PRO A 89 17.44 -11.86 6.97
CA PRO A 89 16.67 -12.10 8.21
C PRO A 89 15.34 -11.32 8.28
N LYS A 90 15.14 -10.40 7.33
CA LYS A 90 13.95 -9.54 7.22
C LYS A 90 13.20 -9.76 5.91
N ALA A 91 13.45 -10.87 5.23
CA ALA A 91 12.63 -11.30 4.10
C ALA A 91 11.15 -11.32 4.50
N ILE A 92 10.29 -11.09 3.53
CA ILE A 92 8.85 -11.00 3.77
C ILE A 92 8.07 -11.62 2.63
N ASP A 93 6.98 -12.27 3.02
CA ASP A 93 5.90 -12.66 2.15
C ASP A 93 4.58 -12.50 2.92
N ALA A 94 3.82 -11.46 2.59
CA ALA A 94 2.70 -10.98 3.36
C ALA A 94 1.40 -10.97 2.58
N VAL A 95 0.34 -11.49 3.19
CA VAL A 95 -1.03 -11.42 2.69
C VAL A 95 -1.88 -10.74 3.73
N TYR A 96 -2.74 -9.84 3.27
CA TYR A 96 -3.58 -9.01 4.13
C TYR A 96 -4.97 -8.86 3.54
N PHE A 97 -5.95 -8.85 4.42
CA PHE A 97 -7.35 -8.58 4.10
C PHE A 97 -7.88 -7.51 5.04
N GLN A 98 -8.65 -6.58 4.51
CA GLN A 98 -9.47 -5.69 5.31
C GLN A 98 -10.82 -5.44 4.66
N GLY A 99 -11.81 -5.02 5.44
CA GLY A 99 -13.09 -4.61 4.90
C GLY A 99 -14.08 -4.22 5.98
N GLY A 100 -15.26 -3.82 5.51
CA GLY A 100 -16.39 -3.57 6.38
C GLY A 100 -17.69 -3.44 5.61
N ASN A 101 -18.77 -3.20 6.33
CA ASN A 101 -20.08 -2.93 5.75
C ASN A 101 -20.79 -1.77 6.47
N LYS A 102 -21.90 -1.34 5.89
CA LYS A 102 -22.75 -0.27 6.43
C LYS A 102 -23.34 -0.59 7.81
N ASP A 103 -23.43 -1.87 8.16
CA ASP A 103 -24.00 -2.33 9.44
C ASP A 103 -22.97 -2.24 10.58
N GLY A 104 -21.71 -1.91 10.28
CA GLY A 104 -20.65 -1.73 11.26
C GLY A 104 -19.86 -3.00 11.58
N VAL A 105 -19.94 -4.03 10.72
CA VAL A 105 -19.00 -5.16 10.73
C VAL A 105 -17.69 -4.68 10.14
N TYR A 106 -16.58 -4.90 10.83
CA TYR A 106 -15.23 -4.60 10.33
C TYR A 106 -14.31 -5.79 10.54
N PHE A 107 -13.40 -5.98 9.60
CA PHE A 107 -12.42 -7.05 9.66
C PHE A 107 -11.09 -6.57 9.13
N VAL A 108 -10.02 -6.93 9.83
CA VAL A 108 -8.65 -6.80 9.35
C VAL A 108 -7.90 -8.05 9.78
N ALA A 109 -7.23 -8.72 8.85
CA ALA A 109 -6.35 -9.83 9.19
C ALA A 109 -5.13 -9.85 8.28
N ALA A 110 -3.99 -10.20 8.85
CA ALA A 110 -2.71 -10.20 8.16
C ALA A 110 -1.90 -11.44 8.54
N THR A 111 -1.12 -11.93 7.59
CA THR A 111 -0.05 -12.88 7.81
C THR A 111 1.17 -12.42 7.03
N ALA A 112 2.31 -12.23 7.68
CA ALA A 112 3.58 -11.95 7.04
C ALA A 112 4.59 -13.03 7.43
N ARG A 113 4.87 -13.94 6.51
CA ARG A 113 5.90 -14.97 6.65
C ARG A 113 7.28 -14.33 6.72
N ARG A 114 8.07 -14.81 7.68
CA ARG A 114 9.45 -14.43 7.95
C ARG A 114 10.31 -15.69 8.00
N PRO A 115 11.65 -15.57 7.94
CA PRO A 115 12.55 -16.70 8.13
C PRO A 115 12.30 -17.45 9.45
N HIS A 116 12.69 -18.73 9.50
CA HIS A 116 12.58 -19.60 10.68
C HIS A 116 11.14 -19.84 11.16
N HIS A 117 10.20 -20.00 10.22
CA HIS A 117 8.78 -20.31 10.48
C HIS A 117 8.04 -19.28 11.35
N VAL A 118 8.60 -18.08 11.46
CA VAL A 118 7.97 -16.97 12.16
C VAL A 118 6.94 -16.32 11.23
N ILE A 119 5.75 -16.06 11.76
CA ILE A 119 4.72 -15.28 11.07
C ILE A 119 4.36 -14.09 11.93
N ASN A 120 4.46 -12.88 11.38
CA ASN A 120 3.80 -11.73 12.00
C ASN A 120 2.34 -11.74 11.55
N GLY A 121 1.42 -12.01 12.47
CA GLY A 121 0.01 -12.16 12.14
C GLY A 121 -0.93 -11.64 13.22
N PHE A 122 -2.11 -11.23 12.79
CA PHE A 122 -3.14 -10.69 13.67
C PHE A 122 -4.51 -10.71 13.00
N VAL A 123 -5.54 -10.58 13.82
CA VAL A 123 -6.95 -10.41 13.46
C VAL A 123 -7.53 -9.30 14.31
N PHE A 124 -8.28 -8.41 13.66
CA PHE A 124 -9.24 -7.49 14.26
C PHE A 124 -10.60 -7.81 13.66
N LEU A 125 -11.60 -8.02 14.52
CA LEU A 125 -12.97 -8.30 14.13
C LEU A 125 -13.89 -7.43 14.98
N LYS A 126 -14.73 -6.63 14.35
CA LYS A 126 -15.82 -5.91 15.02
C LYS A 126 -17.14 -6.45 14.54
N VAL A 127 -17.99 -6.86 15.49
CA VAL A 127 -19.36 -7.32 15.21
C VAL A 127 -20.33 -6.43 15.98
N PRO A 128 -21.31 -5.78 15.31
CA PRO A 128 -22.32 -4.96 15.96
C PRO A 128 -23.08 -5.72 17.04
N GLY A 129 -23.29 -5.08 18.20
CA GLY A 129 -23.94 -5.69 19.36
C GLY A 129 -23.03 -6.62 20.18
N GLU A 130 -21.94 -7.13 19.61
CA GLU A 130 -20.96 -7.94 20.33
C GLU A 130 -19.78 -7.10 20.80
N GLY A 131 -19.06 -6.40 19.93
CA GLY A 131 -17.89 -5.60 20.32
C GLY A 131 -16.71 -5.72 19.36
N LEU A 132 -15.55 -5.22 19.78
CA LEU A 132 -14.27 -5.35 19.06
C LEU A 132 -13.43 -6.47 19.66
N PHE A 133 -12.96 -7.37 18.80
CA PHE A 133 -12.13 -8.52 19.14
C PHE A 133 -10.78 -8.43 18.43
N THR A 134 -9.71 -8.74 19.15
CA THR A 134 -8.34 -8.66 18.63
C THR A 134 -7.52 -9.89 18.99
N SER A 135 -6.48 -10.19 18.21
CA SER A 135 -5.58 -11.29 18.54
C SER A 135 -4.95 -11.11 19.92
N PRO A 136 -4.90 -12.16 20.76
CA PRO A 136 -4.43 -12.07 22.14
C PRO A 136 -2.95 -11.68 22.25
N LYS A 137 -2.15 -12.01 21.23
CA LYS A 137 -0.72 -11.72 21.16
C LYS A 137 -0.37 -10.31 20.66
N LEU A 138 -1.35 -9.43 20.47
CA LEU A 138 -1.04 -8.01 20.20
C LEU A 138 -0.48 -7.34 21.47
N PRO A 139 0.54 -6.47 21.35
CA PRO A 139 1.08 -5.91 20.11
C PRO A 139 2.19 -6.74 19.43
N ASP A 140 2.71 -7.79 20.05
CA ASP A 140 3.87 -8.55 19.54
C ASP A 140 3.60 -9.25 18.20
N SER A 141 2.37 -9.70 17.96
CA SER A 141 1.89 -10.30 16.69
C SER A 141 2.70 -11.51 16.19
N THR A 142 3.52 -12.12 17.04
CA THR A 142 4.43 -13.21 16.65
C THR A 142 3.73 -14.55 16.80
N LEU A 143 3.51 -15.21 15.66
CA LEU A 143 2.91 -16.53 15.52
C LEU A 143 3.94 -17.51 14.94
N PHE A 144 3.67 -18.80 15.10
CA PHE A 144 4.50 -19.87 14.52
C PHE A 144 3.67 -20.69 13.52
N GLY A 145 4.16 -20.79 12.29
CA GLY A 145 3.48 -21.47 11.18
C GLY A 145 4.33 -22.54 10.53
N THR A 146 3.93 -22.94 9.33
CA THR A 146 4.71 -23.81 8.43
C THR A 146 5.36 -22.97 7.34
N GLU A 147 6.23 -23.56 6.52
CA GLU A 147 6.84 -22.82 5.40
C GLU A 147 5.85 -22.56 4.28
N ASP A 148 4.88 -23.43 4.03
CA ASP A 148 4.14 -23.46 2.76
C ASP A 148 2.71 -22.93 2.85
N GLU A 149 2.38 -22.18 3.91
CA GLU A 149 1.03 -21.68 4.13
C GLU A 149 0.99 -20.19 4.52
N PHE A 150 -0.05 -19.49 4.06
CA PHE A 150 -0.42 -18.17 4.57
C PHE A 150 -1.28 -18.33 5.82
N GLY A 151 -0.69 -18.84 6.91
CA GLY A 151 -1.44 -19.09 8.13
C GLY A 151 -0.61 -19.57 9.31
N ALA A 152 -1.10 -19.25 10.50
CA ALA A 152 -0.58 -19.74 11.78
C ALA A 152 -1.64 -19.60 12.86
N GLU A 153 -1.59 -20.49 13.85
CA GLU A 153 -2.36 -20.38 15.11
C GLU A 153 -3.86 -20.07 14.90
N GLY A 154 -4.47 -20.81 13.98
CA GLY A 154 -5.90 -20.72 13.67
C GLY A 154 -6.25 -19.81 12.50
N LEU A 155 -5.43 -18.79 12.19
CA LEU A 155 -5.61 -17.92 11.02
C LEU A 155 -5.06 -18.61 9.76
N LYS A 156 -5.85 -18.65 8.69
CA LYS A 156 -5.42 -19.20 7.39
C LYS A 156 -6.03 -18.44 6.21
N PHE A 157 -5.22 -18.19 5.20
CA PHE A 157 -5.62 -17.70 3.89
C PHE A 157 -5.23 -18.72 2.82
N GLU A 158 -6.19 -19.16 2.01
CA GLU A 158 -5.96 -20.19 1.00
C GLU A 158 -6.39 -19.70 -0.38
N PRO A 159 -5.47 -19.59 -1.37
CA PRO A 159 -5.85 -19.31 -2.75
C PRO A 159 -6.68 -20.49 -3.29
N LEU A 160 -7.92 -20.21 -3.70
CA LEU A 160 -8.79 -21.19 -4.37
C LEU A 160 -8.76 -21.00 -5.88
N ASP A 161 -8.74 -19.75 -6.34
CA ASP A 161 -8.59 -19.35 -7.73
C ASP A 161 -7.73 -18.08 -7.79
N PRO A 162 -6.50 -18.14 -8.33
CA PRO A 162 -5.55 -17.02 -8.38
C PRO A 162 -6.19 -15.70 -8.86
N MET A 163 -6.02 -14.63 -8.09
CA MET A 163 -6.56 -13.28 -8.31
C MET A 163 -8.10 -13.18 -8.33
N ARG A 164 -8.82 -14.25 -7.97
CA ARG A 164 -10.28 -14.36 -8.08
C ARG A 164 -10.96 -14.78 -6.80
N LYS A 165 -10.41 -15.77 -6.08
CA LYS A 165 -11.11 -16.42 -4.97
C LYS A 165 -10.16 -16.96 -3.91
N TRP A 166 -10.43 -16.61 -2.66
CA TRP A 166 -9.64 -17.00 -1.50
C TRP A 166 -10.54 -17.49 -0.38
N LYS A 167 -10.16 -18.59 0.29
CA LYS A 167 -10.75 -18.98 1.57
C LYS A 167 -10.03 -18.22 2.67
N ILE A 168 -10.81 -17.63 3.58
CA ILE A 168 -10.34 -17.01 4.81
C ILE A 168 -10.95 -17.80 5.95
N SER A 169 -10.10 -18.33 6.83
CA SER A 169 -10.57 -18.99 8.05
C SER A 169 -9.81 -18.54 9.29
N TYR A 170 -10.52 -18.51 10.41
CA TYR A 170 -9.95 -18.34 11.73
C TYR A 170 -10.62 -19.32 12.68
N LYS A 171 -9.85 -20.03 13.50
CA LYS A 171 -10.38 -20.84 14.60
C LYS A 171 -9.46 -20.75 15.80
N GLY A 172 -9.91 -20.07 16.85
CA GLY A 172 -9.12 -19.84 18.05
C GLY A 172 -9.75 -18.79 18.95
N GLN A 173 -8.97 -18.30 19.91
CA GLN A 173 -9.42 -17.29 20.86
C GLN A 173 -9.05 -15.88 20.42
N LEU A 174 -10.02 -14.96 20.45
CA LEU A 174 -9.77 -13.52 20.35
C LEU A 174 -10.06 -12.83 21.68
N ARG A 175 -9.33 -11.76 21.96
CA ARG A 175 -9.53 -10.91 23.12
C ARG A 175 -10.57 -9.84 22.82
N ARG A 176 -11.62 -9.76 23.62
CA ARG A 176 -12.61 -8.68 23.62
C ARG A 176 -11.96 -7.41 24.18
N ASN A 177 -11.89 -6.34 23.39
CA ASN A 177 -11.12 -5.15 23.75
C ASN A 177 -11.72 -4.37 24.92
N GLU A 178 -13.01 -4.49 25.18
CA GLU A 178 -13.69 -3.76 26.26
C GLU A 178 -13.46 -4.40 27.64
N THR A 179 -13.19 -5.71 27.69
CA THR A 179 -13.12 -6.49 28.95
C THR A 179 -11.84 -7.31 29.12
N ASP A 180 -10.99 -7.37 28.09
CA ASP A 180 -9.84 -8.28 27.97
C ASP A 180 -10.17 -9.78 28.07
N GLU A 181 -11.44 -10.15 27.99
CA GLU A 181 -11.90 -11.54 27.99
C GLU A 181 -11.50 -12.27 26.70
N LEU A 182 -11.05 -13.53 26.82
CA LEU A 182 -10.83 -14.40 25.67
C LEU A 182 -12.11 -15.14 25.32
N VAL A 183 -12.54 -15.00 24.07
CA VAL A 183 -13.75 -15.63 23.52
C VAL A 183 -13.40 -16.56 22.36
N ASP A 184 -14.16 -17.65 22.21
CA ASP A 184 -13.96 -18.60 21.12
C ASP A 184 -14.55 -18.05 19.83
N VAL A 185 -13.72 -17.95 18.78
CA VAL A 185 -14.12 -17.41 17.48
C VAL A 185 -13.83 -18.41 16.37
N GLU A 186 -14.83 -18.66 15.54
CA GLU A 186 -14.73 -19.45 14.31
C GLU A 186 -15.23 -18.62 13.13
N LEU A 187 -14.33 -18.26 12.21
CA LEU A 187 -14.63 -17.59 10.95
C LEU A 187 -14.39 -18.56 9.81
N GLU A 188 -15.39 -18.69 8.93
CA GLU A 188 -15.21 -19.27 7.61
C GLU A 188 -15.84 -18.35 6.57
N ALA A 189 -15.03 -17.87 5.64
CA ALA A 189 -15.47 -16.95 4.61
C ALA A 189 -14.73 -17.13 3.29
N ILE A 190 -15.37 -16.66 2.22
CA ILE A 190 -14.82 -16.63 0.87
C ILE A 190 -14.69 -15.17 0.45
N TRP A 191 -13.47 -14.75 0.18
CA TRP A 191 -13.20 -13.53 -0.56
C TRP A 191 -13.26 -13.81 -2.05
N SER A 192 -13.94 -12.96 -2.82
CA SER A 192 -13.96 -13.06 -4.27
C SER A 192 -14.04 -11.71 -4.99
N THR A 193 -13.56 -11.68 -6.23
CA THR A 193 -13.64 -10.50 -7.09
C THR A 193 -13.61 -10.84 -8.57
N ASN A 194 -14.25 -9.98 -9.37
CA ASN A 194 -14.09 -9.94 -10.82
C ASN A 194 -13.20 -8.79 -11.31
N LEU A 195 -12.70 -7.95 -10.39
CA LEU A 195 -11.90 -6.77 -10.70
C LEU A 195 -10.44 -7.14 -11.02
N LYS A 196 -9.84 -6.39 -11.95
CA LYS A 196 -8.41 -6.48 -12.26
C LYS A 196 -7.59 -6.06 -11.02
N GLN A 197 -6.49 -6.72 -10.73
CA GLN A 197 -5.52 -6.26 -9.73
C GLN A 197 -4.89 -4.92 -10.10
N PHE A 198 -4.61 -4.13 -9.08
CA PHE A 198 -3.75 -2.96 -9.16
C PHE A 198 -2.34 -3.34 -8.72
N ASP A 199 -1.42 -3.41 -9.67
CA ASP A 199 -0.02 -3.74 -9.42
C ASP A 199 0.80 -2.46 -9.23
N PHE A 200 1.35 -2.22 -8.03
CA PHE A 200 2.07 -0.98 -7.75
C PHE A 200 3.35 -0.83 -8.57
N ASP A 201 3.93 -1.92 -9.07
CA ASP A 201 5.10 -1.83 -9.93
C ASP A 201 4.75 -1.27 -11.31
N THR A 202 3.53 -1.49 -11.82
CA THR A 202 3.20 -1.18 -13.22
C THR A 202 1.99 -0.28 -13.43
N ASP A 203 1.05 -0.23 -12.50
CA ASP A 203 -0.22 0.47 -12.65
C ASP A 203 -0.21 1.88 -12.00
N MET A 204 0.75 2.20 -11.11
CA MET A 204 0.90 3.54 -10.54
C MET A 204 0.97 4.67 -11.59
N SER A 205 0.44 5.85 -11.23
CA SER A 205 0.55 7.05 -12.07
C SER A 205 2.02 7.43 -12.26
N SER A 206 2.44 7.57 -13.53
CA SER A 206 3.75 8.08 -13.88
C SER A 206 3.98 9.50 -13.33
N THR A 207 2.92 10.31 -13.26
CA THR A 207 2.99 11.67 -12.72
C THR A 207 3.21 11.63 -11.20
N ALA A 208 2.41 10.86 -10.47
CA ALA A 208 2.48 10.79 -9.00
C ALA A 208 3.84 10.28 -8.53
N ILE A 209 4.33 9.17 -9.10
CA ILE A 209 5.64 8.61 -8.73
C ILE A 209 6.80 9.56 -9.07
N SER A 210 6.72 10.23 -10.23
CA SER A 210 7.76 11.18 -10.65
C SER A 210 7.76 12.43 -9.77
N ARG A 211 6.58 12.90 -9.35
CA ARG A 211 6.43 14.00 -8.37
C ARG A 211 7.07 13.62 -7.04
N ALA A 212 6.79 12.42 -6.55
CA ALA A 212 7.33 11.91 -5.29
C ALA A 212 8.87 11.86 -5.30
N PHE A 213 9.48 11.23 -6.32
CA PHE A 213 10.94 11.07 -6.36
C PHE A 213 11.70 12.30 -6.84
N ALA A 214 11.07 13.21 -7.58
CA ALA A 214 11.70 14.48 -7.95
C ALA A 214 11.83 15.46 -6.77
N ARG A 215 11.05 15.27 -5.69
CA ARG A 215 11.22 16.05 -4.45
C ARG A 215 12.50 15.67 -3.73
N GLU A 216 12.88 14.39 -3.76
CA GLU A 216 14.00 13.89 -2.97
C GLU A 216 15.37 14.34 -3.51
N PRO A 217 16.38 14.52 -2.63
CA PRO A 217 17.77 14.70 -3.04
C PRO A 217 18.25 13.45 -3.80
N TRP A 218 18.81 13.66 -5.00
CA TRP A 218 19.35 12.55 -5.79
C TRP A 218 20.83 12.36 -5.49
N SER A 219 21.17 11.14 -5.10
CA SER A 219 22.54 10.66 -4.97
C SER A 219 22.59 9.19 -5.41
N ARG A 220 23.80 8.63 -5.50
CA ARG A 220 23.94 7.19 -5.79
C ARG A 220 23.29 6.34 -4.69
N GLU A 221 23.48 6.75 -3.44
CA GLU A 221 22.96 6.10 -2.24
C GLU A 221 21.43 6.14 -2.21
N TYR A 222 20.82 7.24 -2.63
CA TYR A 222 19.36 7.34 -2.78
C TYR A 222 18.82 6.29 -3.76
N PHE A 223 19.43 6.14 -4.94
CA PHE A 223 18.98 5.15 -5.92
C PHE A 223 19.26 3.71 -5.49
N GLN A 224 20.33 3.46 -4.72
CA GLN A 224 20.57 2.16 -4.08
C GLN A 224 19.49 1.85 -3.05
N MET A 225 19.14 2.82 -2.20
CA MET A 225 18.08 2.68 -1.20
C MET A 225 16.72 2.41 -1.85
N LEU A 226 16.38 3.10 -2.95
CA LEU A 226 15.17 2.82 -3.73
C LEU A 226 15.12 1.35 -4.20
N GLN A 227 16.23 0.83 -4.74
CA GLN A 227 16.28 -0.57 -5.17
C GLN A 227 16.18 -1.55 -4.01
N GLU A 228 16.85 -1.26 -2.89
CA GLU A 228 16.86 -2.13 -1.72
C GLU A 228 15.54 -2.17 -0.94
N ALA A 229 14.79 -1.07 -0.97
CA ALA A 229 13.50 -0.94 -0.31
C ALA A 229 12.32 -1.41 -1.18
N HIS A 230 12.56 -1.72 -2.47
CA HIS A 230 11.54 -2.21 -3.38
C HIS A 230 10.95 -3.53 -2.89
N GLN A 231 9.62 -3.62 -3.03
CA GLN A 231 8.82 -4.82 -2.79
C GLN A 231 7.79 -4.91 -3.90
N THR A 232 7.52 -6.14 -4.33
CA THR A 232 6.33 -6.37 -5.13
C THR A 232 5.14 -6.22 -4.22
N HIS A 233 4.16 -5.42 -4.64
CA HIS A 233 2.93 -5.19 -3.92
C HIS A 233 1.80 -4.99 -4.91
N TYR A 234 0.68 -5.66 -4.67
CA TYR A 234 -0.53 -5.49 -5.46
C TYR A 234 -1.76 -5.67 -4.59
N GLU A 235 -2.83 -5.01 -5.02
CA GLU A 235 -4.08 -4.94 -4.29
C GLU A 235 -5.28 -5.23 -5.20
N GLN A 236 -6.33 -5.77 -4.58
CA GLN A 236 -7.61 -6.03 -5.23
C GLN A 236 -8.77 -5.72 -4.29
N MET A 237 -9.74 -4.97 -4.79
CA MET A 237 -11.03 -4.85 -4.14
C MET A 237 -11.90 -6.08 -4.45
N GLY A 238 -12.70 -6.52 -3.50
CA GLY A 238 -13.55 -7.70 -3.58
C GLY A 238 -14.69 -7.65 -2.57
N ARG A 239 -15.28 -8.81 -2.30
CA ARG A 239 -16.26 -9.00 -1.22
C ARG A 239 -15.89 -10.25 -0.46
N THR A 240 -16.08 -10.21 0.85
CA THR A 240 -15.92 -11.38 1.70
C THR A 240 -17.28 -11.77 2.24
N ASN A 241 -17.70 -13.00 1.95
CA ASN A 241 -18.99 -13.55 2.39
C ASN A 241 -18.75 -14.83 3.17
N GLY A 242 -19.43 -15.00 4.29
CA GLY A 242 -19.22 -16.12 5.20
C GLY A 242 -20.03 -16.01 6.48
N THR A 243 -19.58 -16.72 7.50
CA THR A 243 -20.17 -16.71 8.84
C THR A 243 -19.06 -16.60 9.87
N VAL A 244 -19.31 -15.83 10.92
CA VAL A 244 -18.48 -15.81 12.12
C VAL A 244 -19.29 -16.31 13.30
N LYS A 245 -18.70 -17.19 14.11
CA LYS A 245 -19.27 -17.62 15.39
C LYS A 245 -18.43 -17.05 16.52
N ILE A 246 -19.10 -16.53 17.54
CA ILE A 246 -18.49 -16.01 18.77
C ILE A 246 -19.21 -16.70 19.92
N ASP A 247 -18.48 -17.49 20.72
CA ASP A 247 -19.01 -18.32 21.82
C ASP A 247 -20.24 -19.16 21.38
N GLY A 248 -20.16 -19.73 20.18
CA GLY A 248 -21.21 -20.56 19.57
C GLY A 248 -22.36 -19.78 18.92
N LYS A 249 -22.50 -18.46 19.15
CA LYS A 249 -23.52 -17.63 18.49
C LYS A 249 -23.03 -17.22 17.10
N SER A 250 -23.87 -17.43 16.09
CA SER A 250 -23.52 -17.20 14.67
C SER A 250 -23.98 -15.83 14.17
N TYR A 251 -23.13 -15.19 13.38
CA TYR A 251 -23.39 -13.89 12.75
C TYR A 251 -23.06 -13.95 11.26
N PRO A 252 -23.88 -13.32 10.39
CA PRO A 252 -23.54 -13.18 8.99
C PRO A 252 -22.29 -12.30 8.83
N PHE A 253 -21.36 -12.76 7.99
CA PHE A 253 -20.12 -12.04 7.70
C PHE A 253 -20.08 -11.69 6.22
N ASN A 254 -20.68 -10.56 5.86
CA ASN A 254 -20.75 -10.07 4.48
C ASN A 254 -20.24 -8.63 4.43
N ILE A 255 -19.04 -8.45 3.90
CA ILE A 255 -18.34 -7.15 3.88
C ILE A 255 -17.80 -6.85 2.48
N ASP A 256 -17.81 -5.58 2.10
CA ASP A 256 -16.94 -5.12 1.02
C ASP A 256 -15.52 -5.04 1.57
N SER A 257 -14.58 -5.59 0.81
CA SER A 257 -13.24 -5.85 1.32
C SER A 257 -12.18 -5.63 0.25
N MET A 258 -10.93 -5.55 0.67
CA MET A 258 -9.77 -5.56 -0.18
C MET A 258 -8.79 -6.62 0.30
N ARG A 259 -7.95 -7.06 -0.61
CA ARG A 259 -6.83 -7.94 -0.36
C ARG A 259 -5.55 -7.32 -0.90
N ASP A 260 -4.46 -7.47 -0.16
CA ASP A 260 -3.11 -7.23 -0.67
C ASP A 260 -2.24 -8.48 -0.56
N HIS A 261 -1.21 -8.51 -1.39
CA HIS A 261 -0.10 -9.45 -1.28
C HIS A 261 1.19 -8.70 -1.59
N SER A 262 2.14 -8.79 -0.66
CA SER A 262 3.39 -8.04 -0.66
C SER A 262 4.57 -8.94 -0.35
N TYR A 263 5.61 -8.93 -1.19
CA TYR A 263 6.81 -9.73 -0.96
C TYR A 263 8.05 -9.05 -1.50
N GLY A 264 9.19 -9.38 -0.90
CA GLY A 264 10.46 -8.83 -1.36
C GLY A 264 11.65 -9.30 -0.55
N HIS A 265 12.82 -8.82 -0.95
CA HIS A 265 14.09 -9.21 -0.36
C HIS A 265 14.18 -8.86 1.14
N LYS A 266 13.69 -7.68 1.53
CA LYS A 266 13.60 -7.26 2.93
C LYS A 266 12.47 -6.27 3.16
N ARG A 267 11.88 -6.26 4.36
CA ARG A 267 10.87 -5.26 4.76
C ARG A 267 10.94 -4.85 6.22
N GLU A 268 11.32 -3.59 6.40
CA GLU A 268 11.34 -2.91 7.69
C GLU A 268 10.22 -1.88 7.83
N TRP A 269 9.26 -2.18 8.70
CA TRP A 269 8.17 -1.28 9.04
C TRP A 269 8.66 0.03 9.67
N LYS A 270 9.81 0.01 10.37
CA LYS A 270 10.45 1.20 10.96
C LYS A 270 10.93 2.23 9.93
N LEU A 271 10.96 1.90 8.64
CA LEU A 271 11.29 2.87 7.59
C LEU A 271 10.14 3.84 7.32
N LEU A 272 8.90 3.44 7.63
CA LEU A 272 7.74 4.31 7.54
C LEU A 272 7.81 5.34 8.66
N HIS A 273 7.83 6.61 8.28
CA HIS A 273 7.58 7.70 9.23
C HIS A 273 6.10 7.74 9.57
N ARG A 274 5.24 7.92 8.55
CA ARG A 274 3.78 8.00 8.67
C ARG A 274 3.11 7.57 7.37
N TYR A 275 1.88 7.08 7.46
CA TYR A 275 1.04 6.83 6.29
C TYR A 275 -0.44 6.98 6.66
N GLY A 276 -1.28 7.19 5.66
CA GLY A 276 -2.73 7.23 5.84
C GLY A 276 -3.43 6.78 4.57
N PHE A 277 -4.35 5.84 4.72
CA PHE A 277 -5.16 5.27 3.64
C PHE A 277 -6.64 5.35 3.96
N HIS A 278 -7.42 5.56 2.92
CA HIS A 278 -8.87 5.53 2.92
C HIS A 278 -9.34 4.51 1.92
N THR A 279 -9.87 3.41 2.43
CA THR A 279 -10.50 2.35 1.66
C THR A 279 -12.01 2.52 1.76
N MET A 280 -12.67 2.74 0.63
CA MET A 280 -14.08 3.13 0.56
C MET A 280 -14.82 2.34 -0.51
N THR A 281 -16.08 2.01 -0.23
CA THR A 281 -17.06 1.53 -1.22
C THR A 281 -18.24 2.47 -1.18
N LEU A 282 -18.58 3.06 -2.34
CA LEU A 282 -19.71 3.98 -2.49
C LEU A 282 -20.98 3.21 -2.87
N GLU A 283 -22.14 3.85 -2.68
CA GLU A 283 -23.44 3.25 -2.97
C GLU A 283 -23.63 2.86 -4.45
N ASP A 284 -23.01 3.60 -5.36
CA ASP A 284 -23.03 3.31 -6.80
C ASP A 284 -22.16 2.10 -7.19
N GLY A 285 -21.39 1.55 -6.24
CA GLY A 285 -20.47 0.44 -6.44
C GLY A 285 -19.03 0.85 -6.75
N THR A 286 -18.73 2.15 -6.84
CA THR A 286 -17.36 2.68 -6.97
C THR A 286 -16.54 2.31 -5.74
N ARG A 287 -15.30 1.84 -5.95
CA ARG A 287 -14.40 1.40 -4.88
C ARG A 287 -13.08 2.12 -4.96
N ILE A 288 -12.62 2.65 -3.84
CA ILE A 288 -11.50 3.58 -3.78
C ILE A 288 -10.52 3.07 -2.72
N ASN A 289 -9.24 2.97 -3.06
CA ASN A 289 -8.17 3.00 -2.07
C ASN A 289 -7.30 4.21 -2.39
N VAL A 290 -7.17 5.16 -1.47
CA VAL A 290 -6.39 6.37 -1.72
C VAL A 290 -5.64 6.76 -0.46
N GLY A 291 -4.41 7.23 -0.60
CA GLY A 291 -3.63 7.62 0.54
C GLY A 291 -2.29 8.22 0.20
N ILE A 292 -1.49 8.32 1.24
CA ILE A 292 -0.12 8.83 1.17
C ILE A 292 0.77 8.03 2.10
N VAL A 293 1.99 7.80 1.66
CA VAL A 293 3.05 7.15 2.45
C VAL A 293 4.24 8.10 2.56
N SER A 294 4.75 8.21 3.78
CA SER A 294 6.03 8.86 4.08
C SER A 294 7.02 7.80 4.55
N GLN A 295 7.97 7.49 3.67
CA GLN A 295 9.11 6.62 3.95
C GLN A 295 10.37 7.42 3.56
N PRO A 296 10.88 8.32 4.41
CA PRO A 296 11.87 9.34 4.00
C PRO A 296 13.15 8.81 3.36
N CYS A 297 13.51 7.54 3.57
CA CYS A 297 14.65 6.92 2.88
C CYS A 297 14.42 6.69 1.37
N THR A 298 13.16 6.67 0.90
CA THR A 298 12.80 6.49 -0.51
C THR A 298 11.93 7.62 -1.03
N SER A 299 10.88 7.99 -0.31
CA SER A 299 10.07 9.16 -0.59
C SER A 299 9.37 9.62 0.68
N SER A 300 9.57 10.88 1.01
CA SER A 300 8.90 11.53 2.12
C SER A 300 7.42 11.83 1.83
N VAL A 301 7.03 11.88 0.54
CA VAL A 301 5.67 12.23 0.07
C VAL A 301 5.33 11.38 -1.16
N LEU A 302 4.78 10.19 -0.92
CA LEU A 302 4.30 9.30 -1.99
C LEU A 302 2.77 9.21 -1.97
N GLU A 303 2.12 9.92 -2.90
CA GLU A 303 0.68 9.78 -3.18
C GLU A 303 0.45 8.48 -3.94
N LEU A 304 -0.49 7.66 -3.47
CA LEU A 304 -0.77 6.38 -4.11
C LEU A 304 -2.20 5.90 -3.88
N GLY A 305 -2.62 4.95 -4.70
CA GLY A 305 -3.95 4.36 -4.67
C GLY A 305 -4.57 4.21 -6.04
N TYR A 306 -5.85 3.85 -6.05
CA TYR A 306 -6.63 3.57 -7.24
C TYR A 306 -8.14 3.74 -7.00
N VAL A 307 -8.87 3.82 -8.11
CA VAL A 307 -10.33 3.82 -8.17
C VAL A 307 -10.80 2.75 -9.15
N TYR A 308 -11.71 1.90 -8.69
CA TYR A 308 -12.58 1.10 -9.54
C TYR A 308 -13.91 1.84 -9.69
N LEU A 309 -14.30 2.20 -10.91
CA LEU A 309 -15.66 2.65 -11.17
C LEU A 309 -16.64 1.47 -11.08
N ALA A 310 -17.93 1.76 -10.93
CA ALA A 310 -18.98 0.75 -10.88
C ALA A 310 -18.99 -0.23 -12.06
N ASP A 311 -18.52 0.22 -13.24
CA ASP A 311 -18.38 -0.60 -14.46
C ASP A 311 -17.11 -1.47 -14.48
N GLY A 312 -16.27 -1.40 -13.45
CA GLY A 312 -15.03 -2.16 -13.30
C GLY A 312 -13.79 -1.51 -13.92
N ARG A 313 -13.89 -0.35 -14.57
CA ARG A 313 -12.70 0.39 -15.03
C ARG A 313 -11.83 0.82 -13.86
N LEU A 314 -10.52 0.64 -14.01
CA LEU A 314 -9.50 0.88 -12.99
C LEU A 314 -8.62 2.08 -13.37
N PHE A 315 -8.50 3.05 -12.48
CA PHE A 315 -7.67 4.23 -12.64
C PHE A 315 -6.71 4.41 -11.46
N PRO A 316 -5.41 4.67 -11.68
CA PRO A 316 -4.50 5.06 -10.60
C PRO A 316 -4.84 6.45 -10.08
N VAL A 317 -4.60 6.68 -8.79
CA VAL A 317 -4.56 8.03 -8.22
C VAL A 317 -3.37 8.78 -8.80
N ASP A 318 -3.65 9.97 -9.34
CA ASP A 318 -2.68 10.87 -9.97
C ASP A 318 -2.28 12.03 -9.06
N GLU A 319 -3.21 12.48 -8.23
CA GLU A 319 -3.06 13.57 -7.27
C GLU A 319 -3.88 13.27 -6.02
N CYS A 320 -3.33 13.55 -4.85
CA CYS A 320 -3.98 13.39 -3.56
C CYS A 320 -3.63 14.60 -2.68
N GLY A 321 -4.59 15.51 -2.50
CA GLY A 321 -4.51 16.67 -1.62
C GLY A 321 -4.56 16.33 -0.13
N PHE A 322 -4.11 15.14 0.25
CA PHE A 322 -4.01 14.68 1.64
C PHE A 322 -2.58 14.88 2.15
N ASN A 323 -2.31 16.09 2.64
CA ASN A 323 -1.03 16.41 3.28
C ASN A 323 -0.97 15.77 4.66
N ILE A 324 -0.24 14.66 4.81
CA ILE A 324 -0.21 13.93 6.09
C ILE A 324 0.36 14.76 7.25
N TRP A 325 1.26 15.71 6.98
CA TRP A 325 1.82 16.61 7.99
C TRP A 325 0.80 17.62 8.53
N ASP A 326 -0.22 17.99 7.73
CA ASP A 326 -1.29 18.87 8.19
C ASP A 326 -2.26 18.13 9.15
N ILE A 327 -2.18 16.79 9.19
CA ILE A 327 -3.16 15.91 9.83
C ILE A 327 -2.42 14.99 10.81
N GLY A 328 -2.13 15.52 11.99
CA GLY A 328 -1.66 14.73 13.14
C GLY A 328 -0.14 14.49 13.22
N GLU A 329 0.69 15.34 12.59
CA GLU A 329 2.16 15.25 12.74
C GLU A 329 2.59 15.30 14.21
N ASN A 330 1.90 16.12 15.01
CA ASN A 330 2.14 16.27 16.44
C ASN A 330 1.42 15.19 17.29
N GLY A 331 1.06 14.04 16.69
CA GLY A 331 0.52 12.87 17.41
C GLY A 331 -0.98 12.90 17.73
N SER A 332 -1.71 13.93 17.31
CA SER A 332 -3.17 14.03 17.48
C SER A 332 -3.86 14.33 16.14
N PRO A 333 -4.24 13.30 15.37
CA PRO A 333 -4.98 13.52 14.13
C PRO A 333 -6.38 14.09 14.43
N PRO A 334 -6.88 15.05 13.63
CA PRO A 334 -8.23 15.55 13.77
C PRO A 334 -9.27 14.44 13.52
N LYS A 335 -10.41 14.53 14.20
CA LYS A 335 -11.54 13.62 13.97
C LYS A 335 -12.16 13.84 12.59
N ASP A 336 -12.24 15.11 12.20
CA ASP A 336 -12.81 15.54 10.93
C ASP A 336 -11.75 16.18 10.04
N TYR A 337 -11.66 15.73 8.80
CA TYR A 337 -10.82 16.36 7.79
C TYR A 337 -11.35 16.05 6.39
N HIS A 338 -10.91 16.83 5.42
CA HIS A 338 -11.23 16.61 4.03
C HIS A 338 -9.97 16.66 3.18
N PHE A 339 -10.02 16.01 2.04
CA PHE A 339 -8.99 16.06 1.02
C PHE A 339 -9.61 15.80 -0.34
N THR A 340 -8.98 16.29 -1.39
CA THR A 340 -9.37 16.02 -2.77
C THR A 340 -8.42 15.02 -3.40
N PHE A 341 -8.89 14.22 -4.34
CA PHE A 341 -7.98 13.39 -5.15
C PHE A 341 -8.51 13.25 -6.57
N LYS A 342 -7.61 12.85 -7.48
CA LYS A 342 -7.89 12.64 -8.90
C LYS A 342 -7.40 11.28 -9.35
N ALA A 343 -8.22 10.56 -10.12
CA ALA A 343 -7.87 9.29 -10.75
C ALA A 343 -8.54 9.21 -12.14
N GLY A 344 -7.78 9.37 -13.22
CA GLY A 344 -8.37 9.51 -14.56
C GLY A 344 -9.27 10.75 -14.66
N ASP A 345 -10.49 10.56 -15.18
CA ASP A 345 -11.53 11.61 -15.24
C ASP A 345 -12.35 11.71 -13.93
N PHE A 346 -12.09 10.83 -12.96
CA PHE A 346 -12.73 10.87 -11.66
C PHE A 346 -11.99 11.86 -10.76
N SER A 347 -12.69 12.91 -10.31
CA SER A 347 -12.21 13.87 -9.31
C SER A 347 -13.27 14.05 -8.24
N THR A 348 -12.88 13.95 -6.97
CA THR A 348 -13.82 14.06 -5.85
C THR A 348 -13.19 14.75 -4.64
N THR A 349 -14.04 15.30 -3.79
CA THR A 349 -13.69 15.79 -2.45
C THR A 349 -14.18 14.79 -1.42
N THR A 350 -13.26 14.17 -0.70
CA THR A 350 -13.56 13.25 0.39
C THR A 350 -13.61 14.01 1.70
N LYS A 351 -14.66 13.81 2.50
CA LYS A 351 -14.76 14.31 3.87
C LYS A 351 -14.88 13.13 4.83
N LYS A 352 -13.91 12.98 5.73
CA LYS A 352 -14.04 12.09 6.88
C LYS A 352 -14.74 12.87 8.00
N CYS A 353 -15.88 12.36 8.45
CA CYS A 353 -16.54 12.79 9.68
C CYS A 353 -16.58 11.60 10.63
N MET A 354 -16.22 11.77 11.91
CA MET A 354 -16.29 10.70 12.92
C MET A 354 -17.28 11.00 14.03
#